data_AF-A0A7C6C5N2-F1
#
_entry.id   AF-A0A7C6C5N2-F1
#
_cell.length_a   1.000
_cell.length_b   1.000
_cell.length_c   1.000
_cell.angle_alpha   90.00
_cell.angle_beta   90.00
_cell.angle_gamma   90.00
#
_symmetry.space_group_name_H-M   'P 1'
#
loop_
_entity.id
_entity.type
_entity.pdbx_description
1 polymer ?
#
loop_
_entity_poly.entity_id
_entity_poly.type
_entity_poly.pdbx_seq_one_letter_code
_entity_poly.pdbx_strand_id
1 'polypeptide(L)'
;MISYISNERKRLYLNFDDIRLSGFEASDFIRLHREIEQRAVNTLYFDEIQVVEGWEQYINQLLRERYRVFITGSNASMLSVELDTRLSGRHLSMELFPFSYSEYMRFKEKENGVETVMDYLRNGGIPEYVKTGQPGILNALADDILMRDIAVKHAYAMSPRCVS
;
A
#
# COMPACT_ATOMS: atom_id res chain seq x y z
N MET A 1 -22.48 3.26 -4.50
CA MET A 1 -22.43 3.11 -3.04
C MET A 1 -22.69 1.65 -2.73
N ILE A 2 -21.65 0.87 -2.45
CA ILE A 2 -21.81 -0.45 -1.85
C ILE A 2 -20.81 -0.49 -0.69
N SER A 3 -21.26 -0.03 0.48
CA SER A 3 -20.56 -0.35 1.74
C SER A 3 -21.21 -1.61 2.30
N TYR A 4 -20.43 -2.66 2.50
CA TYR A 4 -20.86 -3.81 3.28
C TYR A 4 -20.77 -3.43 4.76
N ILE A 5 -21.90 -3.05 5.36
CA ILE A 5 -22.02 -2.80 6.79
C ILE A 5 -22.29 -4.14 7.48
N SER A 6 -21.30 -4.68 8.18
CA SER A 6 -21.48 -5.81 9.13
C SER A 6 -21.58 -5.28 10.56
N ASN A 7 -22.62 -5.74 11.26
CA ASN A 7 -23.39 -5.07 12.31
C ASN A 7 -22.75 -4.99 13.73
N GLU A 8 -21.43 -5.08 13.91
CA GLU A 8 -20.84 -4.97 15.27
C GLU A 8 -19.62 -4.06 15.41
N ARG A 9 -19.11 -3.48 14.31
CA ARG A 9 -18.04 -2.47 14.37
C ARG A 9 -18.29 -1.39 13.34
N LYS A 10 -18.53 -0.16 13.80
CA LYS A 10 -18.67 1.03 12.96
C LYS A 10 -17.34 1.29 12.26
N ARG A 11 -17.29 0.91 10.98
CA ARG A 11 -16.12 0.92 10.11
C ARG A 11 -16.35 1.87 8.94
N LEU A 12 -15.29 2.53 8.49
CA LEU A 12 -15.28 3.32 7.26
C LEU A 12 -14.16 2.80 6.36
N TYR A 13 -14.46 2.65 5.07
CA TYR A 13 -13.48 2.37 4.02
C TYR A 13 -13.54 3.49 2.99
N LEU A 14 -12.38 4.01 2.60
CA LEU A 14 -12.21 4.99 1.53
C LEU A 14 -11.01 4.60 0.68
N ASN A 15 -11.19 4.66 -0.63
CA ASN A 15 -10.12 4.51 -1.62
C ASN A 15 -9.91 5.88 -2.28
N PHE A 16 -8.70 6.43 -2.14
CA PHE A 16 -8.34 7.77 -2.60
C PHE A 16 -8.02 7.86 -4.10
N ASP A 17 -7.89 6.72 -4.79
CA ASP A 17 -7.80 6.63 -6.26
C ASP A 17 -9.19 6.57 -6.94
N ASP A 18 -10.28 6.53 -6.15
CA ASP A 18 -11.64 6.58 -6.69
C ASP A 18 -11.93 7.94 -7.34
N ILE A 19 -12.45 7.92 -8.56
CA ILE A 19 -12.82 9.14 -9.30
C ILE A 19 -13.76 10.07 -8.52
N ARG A 20 -14.55 9.56 -7.58
CA ARG A 20 -15.43 10.38 -6.73
C ARG A 20 -14.68 11.23 -5.71
N LEU A 21 -13.43 10.88 -5.43
CA LEU A 21 -12.49 11.62 -4.61
C LEU A 21 -11.43 12.34 -5.47
N SER A 22 -11.63 12.43 -6.79
CA SER A 22 -10.72 13.19 -7.65
C SER A 22 -10.63 14.64 -7.17
N GLY A 23 -9.42 15.11 -6.87
CA GLY A 23 -9.20 16.45 -6.33
C GLY A 23 -9.42 16.57 -4.82
N PHE A 24 -9.42 15.46 -4.07
CA PHE A 24 -9.41 15.49 -2.62
C PHE A 24 -8.11 16.16 -2.12
N GLU A 25 -8.24 17.22 -1.34
CA GLU A 25 -7.10 17.96 -0.79
C GLU A 25 -6.95 17.74 0.71
N ALA A 26 -5.79 18.13 1.27
CA ALA A 26 -5.54 18.07 2.71
C ALA A 26 -6.61 18.79 3.55
N SER A 27 -7.23 19.84 3.00
CA SER A 27 -8.29 20.59 3.67
C SER A 27 -9.60 19.78 3.82
N ASP A 28 -9.85 18.81 2.94
CA ASP A 28 -11.04 17.96 2.98
C ASP A 28 -10.98 16.92 4.12
N PHE A 29 -9.80 16.65 4.68
CA PHE A 29 -9.67 15.81 5.88
C PHE A 29 -10.49 16.35 7.06
N ILE A 30 -10.68 17.67 7.16
CA ILE A 30 -11.52 18.29 8.20
C ILE A 30 -12.99 17.87 8.03
N ARG A 31 -13.46 17.82 6.78
CA ARG A 31 -14.84 17.40 6.46
C ARG A 31 -15.01 15.90 6.69
N LEU A 32 -14.04 15.10 6.25
CA LEU A 32 -14.01 13.67 6.50
C LEU A 32 -14.02 13.36 8.00
N HIS A 33 -13.25 14.09 8.79
CA HIS A 33 -13.18 13.90 10.24
C HIS A 33 -14.53 14.11 10.91
N ARG A 34 -15.25 15.18 10.52
CA ARG A 34 -16.60 15.44 11.03
C ARG A 34 -17.57 14.28 10.73
N GLU A 35 -17.50 13.71 9.53
CA GLU A 35 -18.33 12.56 9.16
C GLU A 35 -17.98 11.32 9.98
N ILE A 36 -16.70 11.08 10.25
CA ILE A 36 -16.21 9.98 11.10
C ILE A 36 -16.79 10.11 12.51
N GLU A 37 -16.72 11.30 13.12
CA GLU A 37 -17.24 11.58 14.45
C GLU A 37 -18.75 11.44 14.52
N GLN A 38 -19.50 12.03 13.58
CA GLN A 38 -20.96 11.98 13.55
C GLN A 38 -21.49 10.54 13.44
N ARG A 39 -20.79 9.71 12.66
CA ARG A 39 -21.14 8.30 12.50
C ARG A 39 -20.64 7.46 13.67
N ALA A 40 -19.79 8.01 14.54
CA ALA A 40 -19.06 7.34 15.62
C ALA A 40 -18.32 6.09 15.14
N VAL A 41 -17.64 6.22 14.00
CA VAL A 41 -16.76 5.19 13.43
C VAL A 41 -15.56 5.03 14.36
N ASN A 42 -15.05 3.81 14.55
CA ASN A 42 -13.85 3.58 15.38
C ASN A 42 -12.70 2.94 14.61
N THR A 43 -12.99 2.39 13.43
CA THR A 43 -12.04 1.67 12.60
C THR A 43 -12.10 2.22 11.18
N LEU A 44 -10.95 2.63 10.66
CA LEU A 44 -10.78 3.33 9.41
C LEU A 44 -9.87 2.50 8.51
N TYR A 45 -10.27 2.33 7.25
CA TYR A 45 -9.50 1.70 6.20
C TYR A 45 -9.32 2.71 5.09
N PHE A 46 -8.07 3.05 4.79
CA PHE A 46 -7.71 4.01 3.76
C PHE A 46 -6.83 3.34 2.71
N ASP A 47 -7.28 3.38 1.48
CA ASP A 47 -6.63 2.73 0.35
C ASP A 47 -6.07 3.78 -0.60
N GLU A 48 -4.86 3.55 -1.11
CA GLU A 48 -4.07 4.50 -1.90
C GLU A 48 -3.94 5.90 -1.24
N ILE A 49 -3.80 5.93 0.09
CA ILE A 49 -3.82 7.20 0.85
C ILE A 49 -2.70 8.17 0.46
N GLN A 50 -1.58 7.66 -0.05
CA GLN A 50 -0.44 8.47 -0.50
C GLN A 50 -0.74 9.35 -1.71
N VAL A 51 -1.90 9.19 -2.35
CA VAL A 51 -2.38 10.09 -3.41
C VAL A 51 -2.68 11.50 -2.86
N VAL A 52 -3.01 11.62 -1.56
CA VAL A 52 -3.38 12.90 -0.94
C VAL A 52 -2.19 13.48 -0.18
N GLU A 53 -1.79 14.71 -0.48
CA GLU A 53 -0.72 15.38 0.27
C GLU A 53 -1.08 15.62 1.74
N GLY A 54 -0.09 15.53 2.64
CA GLY A 54 -0.26 15.80 4.07
C GLY A 54 -1.06 14.74 4.84
N TRP A 55 -1.36 13.61 4.20
CA TRP A 55 -2.09 12.49 4.78
C TRP A 55 -1.48 11.98 6.09
N GLU A 56 -0.16 12.01 6.23
CA GLU A 56 0.55 11.49 7.40
C GLU A 56 0.20 12.26 8.66
N GLN A 57 0.04 13.59 8.55
CA GLN A 57 -0.35 14.42 9.69
C GLN A 57 -1.75 14.06 10.18
N TYR A 58 -2.64 13.76 9.24
CA TYR A 58 -4.00 13.33 9.54
C TYR A 58 -4.04 11.94 10.19
N ILE A 59 -3.27 10.97 9.67
CA ILE A 59 -3.16 9.65 10.31
C ILE A 59 -2.58 9.76 11.71
N ASN A 60 -1.57 10.61 11.92
CA ASN A 60 -1.02 10.87 13.25
C ASN A 60 -2.06 11.42 14.22
N GLN A 61 -2.93 12.32 13.75
CA GLN A 61 -4.04 12.85 14.54
C GLN A 61 -5.01 11.73 14.92
N LEU A 62 -5.48 10.94 13.96
CA LEU A 62 -6.42 9.83 14.19
C LEU A 62 -5.85 8.80 15.20
N LEU A 63 -4.56 8.48 15.10
CA LEU A 63 -3.91 7.57 16.04
C LEU A 63 -3.80 8.16 17.46
N ARG A 64 -3.58 9.49 17.60
CA ARG A 64 -3.62 10.19 18.90
C ARG A 64 -5.03 10.15 19.52
N GLU A 65 -6.06 10.27 18.69
CA GLU A 65 -7.47 10.19 19.06
C GLU A 65 -7.97 8.75 19.26
N ARG A 66 -7.06 7.75 19.19
CA ARG A 66 -7.31 6.33 19.46
C ARG A 66 -8.19 5.61 18.42
N TYR A 67 -8.29 6.14 17.21
CA TYR A 67 -8.88 5.38 16.10
C TYR A 67 -7.99 4.20 15.71
N ARG A 68 -8.61 3.12 15.26
CA ARG A 68 -7.89 2.01 14.62
C ARG A 68 -7.80 2.30 13.13
N VAL A 69 -6.61 2.56 12.63
CA VAL A 69 -6.39 2.94 11.23
C VAL A 69 -5.61 1.85 10.52
N PHE A 70 -6.10 1.45 9.36
CA PHE A 70 -5.42 0.59 8.41
C PHE A 70 -5.21 1.39 7.13
N ILE A 71 -3.99 1.38 6.62
CA ILE A 71 -3.67 2.05 5.37
C ILE A 71 -3.07 1.05 4.38
N THR A 72 -3.36 1.27 3.11
CA THR A 72 -2.72 0.59 1.98
C THR A 72 -2.28 1.63 0.97
N GLY A 73 -1.28 1.24 0.18
CA GLY A 73 -0.79 2.05 -0.91
C GLY A 73 0.13 1.23 -1.79
N SER A 74 0.03 1.46 -3.09
CA SER A 74 0.89 0.87 -4.10
C SER A 74 2.38 1.14 -3.88
N ASN A 75 2.74 2.21 -3.15
CA ASN A 75 4.11 2.55 -2.73
C ASN A 75 4.33 2.32 -1.22
N ALA A 76 4.39 1.05 -0.81
CA ALA A 76 4.53 0.68 0.61
C ALA A 76 5.84 1.16 1.24
N SER A 77 6.93 1.32 0.48
CA SER A 77 8.20 1.84 1.01
C SER A 77 8.15 3.33 1.36
N MET A 78 7.41 4.13 0.58
CA MET A 78 7.09 5.51 0.93
C MET A 78 6.27 5.56 2.24
N LEU A 79 5.25 4.70 2.35
CA LEU A 79 4.45 4.61 3.58
C LEU A 79 5.33 4.25 4.79
N SER A 80 6.20 3.25 4.66
CA SER A 80 7.09 2.83 5.74
C SER A 80 8.00 3.97 6.21
N VAL A 81 8.69 4.66 5.30
CA VAL A 81 9.64 5.73 5.66
C VAL A 81 8.94 6.95 6.27
N GLU A 82 7.82 7.39 5.71
CA GLU A 82 7.08 8.55 6.19
C GLU A 82 6.43 8.30 7.57
N LEU A 83 5.92 7.09 7.78
CA LEU A 83 5.36 6.70 9.08
C LEU A 83 6.46 6.55 10.14
N ASP A 84 7.61 5.96 9.81
CA ASP A 84 8.67 5.73 10.80
C ASP A 84 9.24 7.06 11.33
N THR A 85 9.37 8.04 10.45
CA THR A 85 9.87 9.38 10.82
C THR A 85 8.86 10.20 11.63
N ARG A 86 7.54 9.99 11.45
CA ARG A 86 6.50 10.84 12.07
C ARG A 86 5.72 10.20 13.23
N LEU A 87 5.69 8.86 13.33
CA LEU A 87 4.83 8.15 14.30
C LEU A 87 5.53 7.61 15.54
N SER A 88 6.85 7.76 15.66
CA SER A 88 7.61 7.44 16.89
C SER A 88 7.28 6.04 17.45
N GLY A 89 7.10 5.04 16.57
CA GLY A 89 6.87 3.64 16.96
C GLY A 89 5.41 3.24 17.30
N ARG A 90 4.40 4.10 17.07
CA ARG A 90 2.97 3.76 17.30
C ARG A 90 2.26 3.13 16.09
N HIS A 91 3.02 2.47 15.23
CA HIS A 91 2.52 1.88 14.00
C HIS A 91 3.22 0.54 13.74
N LEU A 92 2.53 -0.35 13.05
CA LEU A 92 3.08 -1.61 12.57
C LEU A 92 3.00 -1.56 11.04
N SER A 93 4.13 -1.31 10.39
CA SER A 93 4.24 -1.36 8.94
C SER A 93 4.59 -2.79 8.50
N MET A 94 3.97 -3.23 7.40
CA MET A 94 4.30 -4.48 6.73
C MET A 94 4.36 -4.20 5.23
N GLU A 95 5.49 -4.54 4.61
CA GLU A 95 5.64 -4.50 3.16
C GLU A 95 5.38 -5.89 2.59
N LEU A 96 4.63 -5.94 1.49
CA LEU A 96 4.35 -7.17 0.76
C LEU A 96 5.20 -7.20 -0.51
N PHE A 97 6.11 -8.15 -0.58
CA PHE A 97 6.93 -8.40 -1.77
C PHE A 97 6.35 -9.54 -2.61
N PRO A 98 6.71 -9.63 -3.90
CA PRO A 98 6.57 -10.88 -4.64
C PRO A 98 7.24 -12.03 -3.88
N PHE A 99 6.75 -13.25 -4.08
CA PHE A 99 7.37 -14.43 -3.49
C PHE A 99 8.86 -14.49 -3.80
N SER A 100 9.65 -14.69 -2.77
CA SER A 100 11.01 -15.17 -2.92
C SER A 100 11.01 -16.56 -3.57
N TYR A 101 12.15 -16.98 -4.11
CA TYR A 101 12.28 -18.29 -4.74
C TYR A 101 11.87 -19.45 -3.79
N SER A 102 12.17 -19.33 -2.49
CA SER A 102 11.79 -20.34 -1.49
C SER A 102 10.28 -20.38 -1.24
N GLU A 103 9.61 -19.22 -1.22
CA GLU A 103 8.14 -19.13 -1.12
C GLU A 103 7.48 -19.65 -2.40
N TYR A 104 8.05 -19.36 -3.57
CA TYR A 104 7.59 -19.89 -4.84
C TYR A 104 7.67 -21.42 -4.88
N MET A 105 8.79 -22.00 -4.47
CA MET A 105 8.96 -23.45 -4.37
C MET A 105 7.93 -24.08 -3.44
N ARG A 106 7.72 -23.47 -2.26
CA ARG A 106 6.73 -23.93 -1.28
C ARG A 106 5.31 -23.85 -1.84
N PHE A 107 5.00 -22.76 -2.54
CA PHE A 107 3.68 -22.54 -3.14
C PHE A 107 3.40 -23.49 -4.32
N LYS A 108 4.41 -23.81 -5.12
CA LYS A 108 4.31 -24.71 -6.27
C LYS A 108 4.57 -26.19 -5.93
N GLU A 109 4.88 -26.49 -4.67
CA GLU A 109 5.28 -27.83 -4.19
C GLU A 109 6.43 -28.43 -5.03
N LYS A 110 7.39 -27.58 -5.42
CA LYS A 110 8.56 -27.97 -6.23
C LYS A 110 9.81 -28.06 -5.37
N GLU A 111 10.65 -29.05 -5.68
CA GLU A 111 11.99 -29.16 -5.10
C GLU A 111 12.98 -28.23 -5.82
N ASN A 112 14.08 -27.94 -5.13
CA ASN A 112 15.15 -27.12 -5.69
C ASN A 112 15.83 -27.86 -6.84
N GLY A 113 15.85 -27.24 -8.01
CA GLY A 113 16.48 -27.79 -9.20
C GLY A 113 16.59 -26.75 -10.30
N VAL A 114 17.44 -27.02 -11.30
CA VAL A 114 17.67 -26.11 -12.43
C VAL A 114 16.35 -25.79 -13.14
N GLU A 115 15.47 -26.78 -13.29
CA GLU A 115 14.14 -26.59 -13.90
C GLU A 115 13.27 -25.62 -13.11
N THR A 116 13.20 -25.77 -11.78
CA THR A 116 12.42 -24.89 -10.89
C THR A 116 12.97 -23.47 -10.87
N VAL A 117 14.30 -23.31 -10.89
CA VAL A 117 14.94 -21.98 -11.02
C VAL A 117 14.56 -21.34 -12.35
N MET A 118 14.65 -22.07 -13.46
CA MET A 118 14.30 -21.54 -14.79
C MET A 118 12.82 -21.20 -14.89
N ASP A 119 11.95 -21.98 -14.24
CA ASP A 119 10.51 -21.72 -14.15
C ASP A 119 10.23 -20.43 -13.36
N TYR A 120 10.88 -20.25 -12.21
CA TYR A 120 10.79 -19.02 -11.43
C TYR A 120 11.33 -17.80 -12.19
N LEU A 121 12.45 -17.92 -12.91
CA LEU A 121 13.00 -16.82 -13.70
C LEU A 121 12.09 -16.42 -14.87
N ARG A 122 11.33 -17.37 -15.43
CA ARG A 122 10.36 -17.09 -16.51
C ARG A 122 9.05 -16.53 -15.99
N ASN A 123 8.57 -17.05 -14.86
CA ASN A 123 7.23 -16.77 -14.34
C ASN A 123 7.21 -15.72 -13.23
N GLY A 124 8.36 -15.42 -12.63
CA GLY A 124 8.49 -14.51 -11.49
C GLY A 124 7.82 -15.03 -10.21
N GLY A 125 7.85 -14.18 -9.18
CA GLY A 125 7.29 -14.46 -7.85
C GLY A 125 5.92 -13.86 -7.58
N ILE A 126 5.25 -13.24 -8.56
CA ILE A 126 4.01 -12.50 -8.31
C ILE A 126 2.87 -13.47 -7.90
N PRO A 127 2.34 -13.41 -6.66
CA PRO A 127 1.45 -14.45 -6.15
C PRO A 127 0.22 -14.71 -7.01
N GLU A 128 -0.39 -13.65 -7.55
CA GLU A 128 -1.59 -13.76 -8.38
C GLU A 128 -1.31 -14.41 -9.74
N TYR A 129 -0.19 -14.09 -10.38
CA TYR A 129 0.24 -14.75 -11.61
C TYR A 129 0.64 -16.21 -11.35
N VAL A 130 1.39 -16.47 -10.29
CA VAL A 130 1.80 -17.82 -9.87
C VAL A 130 0.59 -18.71 -9.60
N LYS A 131 -0.53 -18.14 -9.15
CA LYS A 131 -1.80 -18.84 -8.93
C LYS A 131 -2.62 -19.06 -10.20
N THR A 132 -2.72 -18.06 -11.08
CA THR A 132 -3.69 -18.04 -12.19
C THR A 132 -3.11 -18.38 -13.57
N GLY A 133 -1.80 -18.17 -13.77
CA GLY A 133 -1.13 -18.39 -15.05
C GLY A 133 -1.56 -17.43 -16.17
N GLN A 134 -2.27 -16.33 -15.86
CA GLN A 134 -2.75 -15.39 -16.87
C GLN A 134 -1.70 -14.32 -17.20
N PRO A 135 -1.14 -14.30 -18.42
CA PRO A 135 -0.03 -13.41 -18.78
C PRO A 135 -0.40 -11.91 -18.74
N GLY A 136 -1.69 -11.56 -18.85
CA GLY A 136 -2.15 -10.17 -18.72
C GLY A 136 -1.88 -9.56 -17.34
N ILE A 137 -1.85 -10.38 -16.30
CA ILE A 137 -1.57 -9.95 -14.92
C ILE A 137 -0.07 -9.68 -14.75
N LEU A 138 0.77 -10.49 -15.39
CA LEU A 138 2.23 -10.34 -15.30
C LEU A 138 2.70 -9.03 -15.93
N ASN A 139 2.19 -8.67 -17.12
CA ASN A 139 2.60 -7.44 -17.80
C ASN A 139 2.13 -6.19 -17.04
N ALA A 140 0.86 -6.15 -16.61
CA ALA A 140 0.34 -5.00 -15.88
C ALA A 140 1.11 -4.75 -14.57
N LEU A 141 1.39 -5.81 -13.79
CA LEU A 141 2.15 -5.69 -12.55
C LEU A 141 3.65 -5.47 -12.77
N ALA A 142 4.26 -6.09 -13.78
CA ALA A 142 5.68 -5.91 -14.07
C ALA A 142 5.96 -4.49 -14.55
N ASP A 143 5.11 -3.93 -15.42
CA ASP A 143 5.22 -2.53 -15.85
C ASP A 143 5.05 -1.58 -14.67
N ASP A 144 4.11 -1.86 -13.78
CA ASP A 144 3.93 -1.09 -12.56
C ASP A 144 5.18 -1.18 -11.66
N ILE A 145 5.62 -2.39 -11.29
CA ILE A 145 6.79 -2.60 -10.40
C ILE A 145 8.07 -2.02 -11.00
N LEU A 146 8.31 -2.21 -12.31
CA LEU A 146 9.53 -1.73 -12.98
C LEU A 146 9.52 -0.21 -13.18
N MET A 147 8.42 0.39 -13.63
CA MET A 147 8.33 1.85 -13.69
C MET A 147 8.52 2.47 -12.29
N ARG A 148 7.96 1.82 -11.26
CA ARG A 148 8.11 2.24 -9.85
C ARG A 148 9.56 2.20 -9.39
N ASP A 149 10.28 1.09 -9.61
CA ASP A 149 11.65 0.91 -9.14
C ASP A 149 12.64 1.86 -9.84
N ILE A 150 12.40 2.14 -11.13
CA ILE A 150 13.18 3.09 -11.93
C ILE A 150 12.90 4.53 -11.48
N ALA A 151 11.63 4.93 -11.33
CA ALA A 151 11.26 6.28 -10.90
C ALA A 151 11.82 6.62 -9.51
N VAL A 152 11.73 5.68 -8.56
CA VAL A 152 12.27 5.84 -7.20
C VAL A 152 13.80 5.97 -7.22
N LYS A 153 14.53 5.11 -7.96
CA LYS A 153 16.00 5.20 -8.07
C LYS A 153 16.48 6.49 -8.74
N HIS A 154 15.77 6.98 -9.75
CA HIS A 154 16.12 8.25 -10.40
C HIS A 154 15.82 9.47 -9.54
N ALA A 155 14.80 9.43 -8.68
CA ALA A 155 14.53 10.50 -7.72
C ALA A 155 15.67 10.65 -6.68
N TYR A 156 16.26 9.55 -6.21
CA TYR A 156 17.42 9.59 -5.30
C TYR A 156 18.71 10.11 -5.97
N ALA A 157 18.86 9.91 -7.28
CA ALA A 157 20.02 10.42 -8.03
C ALA A 157 20.00 11.95 -8.24
N MET A 158 18.85 12.61 -8.04
CA MET A 158 18.69 14.06 -8.19
C MET A 158 18.61 14.85 -6.87
N SER A 159 18.76 14.20 -5.70
CA SER A 159 19.00 14.94 -4.46
C SER A 159 20.41 15.55 -4.51
N PRO A 160 20.58 16.89 -4.52
CA PRO A 160 21.90 17.46 -4.46
C PRO A 160 22.57 16.98 -3.16
N ARG A 161 23.76 16.39 -3.27
CA ARG A 161 24.65 16.26 -2.12
C ARG A 161 24.88 17.68 -1.62
N CYS A 162 24.28 18.04 -0.49
CA CYS A 162 24.75 19.16 0.30
C CYS A 162 26.19 18.81 0.72
N VAL A 163 27.15 19.27 -0.07
CA VAL A 163 28.55 19.33 0.33
C VAL A 163 28.66 20.60 1.16
N SER A 164 28.88 20.39 2.46
CA SER A 164 29.27 21.40 3.45
C SER A 164 30.58 22.07 3.11
#